data_AF-A0A8H5WB09-F1
#
_entry.id   AF-A0A8H5WB09-F1
#
_cell.length_a   1.000
_cell.length_b   1.000
_cell.length_c   1.000
_cell.angle_alpha   90.00
_cell.angle_beta   90.00
_cell.angle_gamma   90.00
#
_symmetry.space_group_name_H-M   'P 1'
#
loop_
_entity.id
_entity.type
_entity.pdbx_description
1 polymer ?
#
loop_
_entity_poly.entity_id
_entity_poly.type
_entity_poly.pdbx_seq_one_letter_code
_entity_poly.pdbx_strand_id
1 'polypeptide(L)'
;MLLKTTFITFAALVALTASQNLQATLHTTSWNSTFKLSPQQLSLANLATEQGAQINNIINFDRTLLANGGPHQDNFYTLPAGLKIPKVPGELIKLQEITDPEPYTIPASTAMSRFLYSTANINGTLIPASAYIL
;
A
#
# COMPACT_ATOMS: atom_id res chain seq x y z
N MET A 1 38.98 -7.60 56.86
CA MET A 1 39.10 -8.32 55.57
C MET A 1 37.76 -8.18 54.84
N LEU A 2 37.81 -8.07 53.51
CA LEU A 2 36.91 -7.28 52.64
C LEU A 2 35.39 -7.41 52.84
N LEU A 3 34.75 -6.25 52.80
CA LEU A 3 33.35 -6.05 52.44
C LEU A 3 33.26 -5.74 50.93
N LYS A 4 32.16 -6.15 50.31
CA LYS A 4 31.59 -5.74 49.01
C LYS A 4 32.09 -6.49 47.78
N THR A 5 31.19 -7.19 47.09
CA THR A 5 30.64 -6.78 45.78
C THR A 5 29.70 -7.85 45.22
N THR A 6 28.40 -7.74 45.49
CA THR A 6 27.35 -8.51 44.79
C THR A 6 26.22 -7.56 44.39
N PHE A 7 26.48 -6.63 43.47
CA PHE A 7 25.45 -5.72 42.94
C PHE A 7 25.60 -5.41 41.44
N ILE A 8 26.43 -6.16 40.70
CA ILE A 8 26.71 -5.81 39.28
C ILE A 8 25.83 -6.59 38.29
N THR A 9 25.13 -7.65 38.71
CA THR A 9 24.37 -8.49 37.78
C THR A 9 22.95 -8.01 37.44
N PHE A 10 22.36 -7.09 38.21
CA PHE A 10 20.98 -6.62 37.93
C PHE A 10 20.94 -5.43 36.93
N ALA A 11 21.98 -4.60 36.89
CA ALA A 11 22.02 -3.43 36.01
C ALA A 11 22.14 -3.80 34.52
N ALA A 12 22.81 -4.92 34.20
CA ALA A 12 22.95 -5.39 32.83
C ALA A 12 21.62 -5.90 32.22
N LEU A 13 20.72 -6.47 33.03
CA LEU A 13 19.43 -6.97 32.53
C LEU A 13 18.47 -5.82 32.16
N VAL A 14 18.52 -4.71 32.91
CA VAL A 14 17.72 -3.51 32.62
C VAL A 14 18.21 -2.82 31.34
N ALA A 15 19.53 -2.77 31.12
CA ALA A 15 20.12 -2.17 29.91
C ALA A 15 19.75 -2.93 28.61
N LEU A 16 19.56 -4.26 28.66
CA LEU A 16 19.09 -5.02 27.48
C LEU A 16 17.60 -4.79 27.16
N THR A 17 16.76 -4.45 28.15
CA THR A 17 15.33 -4.15 27.90
C THR A 17 15.10 -2.78 27.28
N ALA A 18 16.01 -1.82 27.49
CA ALA A 18 15.92 -0.48 26.91
C ALA A 18 16.19 -0.45 25.39
N SER A 19 16.82 -1.49 24.84
CA SER A 19 17.17 -1.59 23.41
C SER A 19 16.06 -2.15 22.51
N GLN A 20 14.87 -2.46 23.04
CA GLN A 20 13.78 -3.03 22.22
C GLN A 20 12.64 -2.07 21.88
N ASN A 21 12.71 -0.79 22.25
CA ASN A 21 11.67 0.15 21.83
C ASN A 21 11.96 0.69 20.42
N LEU A 22 11.86 -0.20 19.41
CA LEU A 22 11.80 0.14 17.99
C LEU A 22 10.40 0.68 17.64
N GLN A 23 9.81 1.53 18.49
CA GLN A 23 8.61 2.27 18.07
C GLN A 23 9.05 3.35 17.08
N ALA A 24 8.90 3.04 15.80
CA ALA A 24 9.07 4.01 14.74
C ALA A 24 8.18 5.22 15.04
N THR A 25 8.81 6.38 15.21
CA THR A 25 8.11 7.66 15.34
C THR A 25 7.26 7.88 14.10
N LEU A 26 6.01 8.32 14.25
CA LEU A 26 5.20 8.71 13.10
C LEU A 26 5.90 9.86 12.37
N HIS A 27 6.47 9.58 11.20
CA HIS A 27 6.87 10.61 10.25
C HIS A 27 5.63 11.21 9.58
N THR A 28 5.82 12.43 9.05
CA THR A 28 4.88 13.38 8.41
C THR A 28 3.42 12.93 8.25
N THR A 29 2.48 13.78 8.65
CA THR A 29 1.03 13.49 8.56
C THR A 29 0.34 14.19 7.39
N SER A 30 1.11 14.77 6.46
CA SER A 30 0.58 15.53 5.31
C SER A 30 0.18 14.60 4.16
N TRP A 31 -0.65 13.61 4.45
CA TRP A 31 -1.14 12.61 3.50
C TRP A 31 -2.40 13.11 2.80
N ASN A 32 -2.59 12.74 1.53
CA ASN A 32 -3.87 12.93 0.83
C ASN A 32 -4.90 11.88 1.26
N SER A 33 -4.48 10.84 1.99
CA SER A 33 -5.35 9.81 2.57
C SER A 33 -5.69 10.09 4.04
N THR A 34 -6.93 9.77 4.43
CA THR A 34 -7.47 9.98 5.79
C THR A 34 -7.91 8.68 6.47
N PHE A 35 -7.40 7.53 6.01
CA PHE A 35 -7.76 6.22 6.53
C PHE A 35 -7.44 6.07 8.02
N LYS A 36 -8.38 5.46 8.76
CA LYS A 36 -8.23 5.09 10.16
C LYS A 36 -8.91 3.75 10.45
N LEU A 37 -8.18 2.84 11.10
CA LEU A 37 -8.75 1.64 11.70
C LEU A 37 -9.81 2.03 12.73
N SER A 38 -10.95 1.34 12.70
CA SER A 38 -11.99 1.51 13.71
C SER A 38 -11.58 0.85 15.03
N PRO A 39 -12.16 1.27 16.18
CA PRO A 39 -11.93 0.61 17.47
C PRO A 39 -12.24 -0.90 17.43
N GLN A 40 -13.25 -1.31 16.67
CA GLN A 40 -13.62 -2.71 16.49
C GLN A 40 -12.53 -3.48 15.73
N GLN A 41 -11.95 -2.89 14.68
CA GLN A 41 -10.86 -3.51 13.93
C GLN A 41 -9.60 -3.68 14.79
N LEU A 42 -9.27 -2.69 15.64
CA LEU A 42 -8.16 -2.79 16.58
C LEU A 42 -8.36 -3.92 17.59
N SER A 43 -9.57 -4.02 18.16
CA SER A 43 -9.93 -5.08 19.10
C SER A 43 -9.88 -6.47 18.47
N LEU A 44 -10.50 -6.65 17.29
CA LEU A 44 -10.49 -7.93 16.56
C LEU A 44 -9.08 -8.39 16.18
N ALA A 45 -8.18 -7.45 15.90
CA ALA A 45 -6.80 -7.74 15.56
C ALA A 45 -5.86 -7.81 16.79
N ASN A 46 -6.38 -7.62 18.01
CA ASN A 46 -5.60 -7.55 19.25
C ASN A 46 -4.44 -6.53 19.18
N LEU A 47 -4.71 -5.36 18.59
CA LEU A 47 -3.75 -4.28 18.39
C LEU A 47 -3.88 -3.21 19.47
N ALA A 48 -2.76 -2.80 20.04
CA ALA A 48 -2.67 -1.61 20.87
C ALA A 48 -2.93 -0.33 20.03
N THR A 49 -3.35 0.74 20.69
CA THR A 49 -3.64 2.04 20.05
C THR A 49 -2.44 2.55 19.24
N GLU A 50 -1.23 2.41 19.78
CA GLU A 50 0.00 2.85 19.15
C GLU A 50 0.29 2.05 17.87
N GLN A 51 0.09 0.72 17.91
CA GLN A 51 0.23 -0.15 16.74
C GLN A 51 -0.78 0.22 15.66
N GLY A 52 -2.02 0.52 16.07
CA GLY A 52 -3.06 1.03 15.17
C GLY A 52 -2.67 2.35 14.48
N ALA A 53 -2.07 3.28 15.24
CA ALA A 53 -1.59 4.55 14.68
C ALA A 53 -0.45 4.35 13.67
N GLN A 54 0.48 3.43 13.94
CA GLN A 54 1.55 3.07 13.01
C GLN A 54 1.01 2.44 11.71
N ILE A 55 0.07 1.50 11.82
CA ILE A 55 -0.57 0.87 10.66
C ILE A 55 -1.34 1.92 9.84
N ASN A 56 -2.09 2.80 10.49
CA ASN A 56 -2.76 3.90 9.79
C ASN A 56 -1.76 4.79 9.04
N ASN A 57 -0.58 5.07 9.60
CA ASN A 57 0.43 5.87 8.93
C ASN A 57 0.95 5.18 7.65
N ILE A 58 1.26 3.88 7.73
CA ILE A 58 1.72 3.08 6.59
C ILE A 58 0.64 3.06 5.49
N ILE A 59 -0.62 2.82 5.86
CA ILE A 59 -1.72 2.76 4.90
C ILE A 59 -1.97 4.13 4.27
N ASN A 60 -1.89 5.22 5.04
CA ASN A 60 -2.09 6.56 4.50
C ASN A 60 -0.96 6.96 3.54
N PHE A 61 0.28 6.56 3.82
CA PHE A 61 1.40 6.70 2.87
C PHE A 61 1.10 5.95 1.57
N ASP A 62 0.81 4.65 1.65
CA ASP A 62 0.52 3.81 0.47
C ASP A 62 -0.62 4.37 -0.38
N ARG A 63 -1.76 4.69 0.26
CA ARG A 63 -2.93 5.22 -0.43
C ARG A 63 -2.74 6.60 -1.04
N THR A 64 -1.83 7.42 -0.48
CA THR A 64 -1.50 8.74 -1.06
C THR A 64 -0.79 8.59 -2.41
N LEU A 65 -0.13 7.47 -2.67
CA LEU A 65 0.55 7.19 -3.94
C LEU A 65 -0.39 6.62 -5.01
N LEU A 66 -1.61 6.24 -4.65
CA LEU A 66 -2.56 5.65 -5.58
C LEU A 66 -3.30 6.73 -6.36
N ALA A 67 -3.01 6.82 -7.67
CA ALA A 67 -3.79 7.62 -8.59
C ALA A 67 -5.28 7.23 -8.51
N ASN A 68 -6.15 8.23 -8.37
CA ASN A 68 -7.60 8.05 -8.23
C ASN A 68 -8.03 7.09 -7.09
N GLY A 69 -7.21 6.93 -6.04
CA GLY A 69 -7.48 5.99 -4.95
C GLY A 69 -7.26 4.52 -5.32
N GLY A 70 -6.67 4.25 -6.49
CA GLY A 70 -6.27 2.92 -6.95
C GLY A 70 -7.36 2.20 -7.78
N PRO A 71 -7.06 1.00 -8.30
CA PRO A 71 -7.94 0.32 -9.26
C PRO A 71 -9.36 0.05 -8.77
N HIS A 72 -9.56 -0.12 -7.46
CA HIS A 72 -10.89 -0.34 -6.88
C HIS A 72 -11.78 0.91 -6.86
N GLN A 73 -11.20 2.10 -6.94
CA GLN A 73 -11.91 3.38 -6.89
C GLN A 73 -11.89 4.12 -8.22
N ASP A 74 -11.08 3.64 -9.18
CA ASP A 74 -10.94 4.23 -10.49
C ASP A 74 -11.91 3.61 -11.50
N ASN A 75 -12.86 4.41 -11.99
CA ASN A 75 -13.89 4.03 -12.96
C ASN A 75 -13.33 3.47 -14.28
N PHE A 76 -12.05 3.69 -14.58
CA PHE A 76 -11.39 3.05 -15.71
C PHE A 76 -11.42 1.52 -15.61
N TYR A 77 -11.30 0.96 -14.41
CA TYR A 77 -11.30 -0.49 -14.18
C TYR A 77 -12.71 -1.09 -14.12
N THR A 78 -13.75 -0.25 -14.13
CA THR A 78 -15.13 -0.72 -14.28
C THR A 78 -15.39 -1.12 -15.73
N LEU A 79 -15.71 -2.40 -15.91
CA LEU A 79 -16.09 -2.99 -17.20
C LEU A 79 -17.62 -3.02 -17.33
N PRO A 80 -18.17 -2.74 -18.54
CA PRO A 80 -19.60 -2.86 -18.77
C PRO A 80 -20.06 -4.32 -18.63
N ALA A 81 -21.28 -4.51 -18.12
CA ALA A 81 -21.90 -5.82 -18.09
C ALA A 81 -22.03 -6.38 -19.52
N GLY A 82 -21.70 -7.66 -19.70
CA GLY A 82 -21.78 -8.33 -21.00
C GLY A 82 -20.62 -8.03 -21.95
N LEU A 83 -19.55 -7.38 -21.48
CA LEU A 83 -18.30 -7.28 -22.24
C LEU A 83 -17.84 -8.70 -22.65
N LYS A 84 -17.61 -8.88 -23.95
CA LYS A 84 -17.02 -10.12 -24.45
C LYS A 84 -15.59 -10.20 -23.95
N ILE A 85 -15.32 -11.14 -23.05
CA ILE A 85 -13.96 -11.46 -22.61
C ILE A 85 -13.20 -11.96 -23.84
N PRO A 86 -12.00 -11.42 -24.11
CA PRO A 86 -11.07 -11.94 -25.11
C PRO A 86 -10.90 -13.46 -25.08
N LYS A 87 -10.51 -14.05 -26.21
CA LYS A 87 -10.26 -15.51 -26.30
C LYS A 87 -8.79 -15.87 -26.39
N VAL A 88 -7.94 -14.88 -26.70
CA VAL A 88 -6.50 -15.07 -26.80
C VAL A 88 -5.77 -13.96 -26.04
N PRO A 89 -4.52 -14.19 -25.59
CA PRO A 89 -3.68 -13.13 -25.03
C PRO A 89 -3.36 -12.04 -26.04
N GLY A 90 -3.18 -10.81 -25.57
CA GLY A 90 -2.79 -9.64 -26.35
C GLY A 90 -3.97 -8.85 -26.95
N GLU A 91 -5.22 -9.22 -26.68
CA GLU A 91 -6.38 -8.50 -27.19
C GLU A 91 -6.75 -7.31 -26.29
N LEU A 92 -7.06 -6.18 -26.91
CA LEU A 92 -7.50 -4.97 -26.23
C LEU A 92 -8.91 -5.15 -25.65
N ILE A 93 -9.09 -4.78 -24.39
CA ILE A 93 -10.37 -4.79 -23.66
C ILE A 93 -10.97 -3.39 -23.59
N LYS A 94 -10.16 -2.40 -23.22
CA LYS A 94 -10.59 -1.00 -23.03
C LYS A 94 -9.39 -0.09 -23.22
N LEU A 95 -9.59 1.06 -23.84
CA LEU A 95 -8.56 2.07 -24.04
C LEU A 95 -9.05 3.41 -23.51
N GLN A 96 -8.19 4.11 -22.78
CA GLN A 96 -8.26 5.54 -22.59
C GLN A 96 -7.04 6.15 -23.28
N GLU A 97 -7.27 6.75 -24.44
CA GLU A 97 -6.23 7.29 -25.31
C GLU A 97 -5.51 8.47 -24.66
N ILE A 98 -6.25 9.37 -24.00
CA ILE A 98 -5.69 10.51 -23.27
C ILE A 98 -6.12 10.42 -21.80
N THR A 99 -5.15 10.29 -20.91
CA THR A 99 -5.35 10.28 -19.46
C THR A 99 -4.97 11.63 -18.89
N ASP A 100 -5.77 12.13 -17.95
CA ASP A 100 -5.38 13.25 -17.11
C ASP A 100 -4.13 12.87 -16.30
N PRO A 101 -2.99 13.60 -16.45
CA PRO A 101 -1.77 13.28 -15.74
C PRO A 101 -1.76 13.79 -14.29
N GLU A 102 -2.69 14.66 -13.87
CA GLU A 102 -2.71 15.26 -12.52
C GLU A 102 -2.57 14.22 -11.37
N PRO A 103 -3.31 13.10 -11.36
CA PRO A 103 -3.19 12.11 -10.29
C PRO A 103 -1.96 11.20 -10.40
N TYR A 104 -1.08 11.40 -11.40
CA TYR A 104 0.07 10.55 -11.67
C TYR A 104 1.40 11.31 -11.57
N THR A 105 2.48 10.58 -11.27
CA THR A 105 3.84 11.10 -11.40
C THR A 105 4.44 10.59 -12.71
N ILE A 106 4.39 11.40 -13.77
CA ILE A 106 4.97 11.08 -15.08
C ILE A 106 6.04 12.09 -15.47
N PRO A 107 7.00 11.74 -16.36
CA PRO A 107 8.03 12.68 -16.83
C PRO A 107 7.43 13.92 -17.51
N ALA A 108 8.13 15.06 -17.42
CA ALA A 108 7.72 16.28 -18.09
C ALA A 108 7.60 16.09 -19.61
N SER A 109 6.64 16.77 -20.23
CA SER A 109 6.37 16.73 -21.68
C SER A 109 6.01 15.34 -22.22
N THR A 110 5.56 14.41 -21.36
CA THR A 110 4.95 13.15 -21.80
C THR A 110 3.43 13.23 -21.70
N ALA A 111 2.74 12.46 -22.54
CA ALA A 111 1.32 12.19 -22.40
C ALA A 111 1.16 10.74 -21.96
N MET A 112 0.04 10.38 -21.34
CA MET A 112 -0.17 9.02 -20.89
C MET A 112 -1.48 8.44 -21.43
N SER A 113 -1.38 7.29 -22.07
CA SER A 113 -2.52 6.42 -22.37
C SER A 113 -2.55 5.26 -21.39
N ARG A 114 -3.74 4.72 -21.13
CA ARG A 114 -3.89 3.50 -20.34
C ARG A 114 -4.89 2.56 -20.98
N PHE A 115 -4.62 1.28 -20.88
CA PHE A 115 -5.44 0.26 -21.53
C PHE A 115 -5.56 -1.00 -20.68
N LEU A 116 -6.67 -1.70 -20.86
CA LEU A 116 -6.88 -3.04 -20.36
C LEU A 116 -6.72 -4.01 -21.53
N TYR A 117 -6.06 -5.15 -21.29
CA TYR A 117 -5.84 -6.17 -22.30
C TYR A 117 -5.90 -7.57 -21.68
N SER A 118 -6.08 -8.59 -22.52
CA SER A 118 -6.00 -9.98 -22.09
C SER A 118 -4.57 -10.48 -22.03
N THR A 119 -4.23 -11.24 -21.01
CA THR A 119 -2.96 -11.96 -20.89
C THR A 119 -3.19 -13.33 -20.28
N ALA A 120 -2.15 -14.16 -20.17
CA ALA A 120 -2.22 -15.46 -19.52
C ALA A 120 -1.34 -15.50 -18.27
N ASN A 121 -1.82 -16.12 -17.20
CA ASN A 121 -0.98 -16.44 -16.05
C ASN A 121 -0.02 -17.61 -16.37
N ILE A 122 0.81 -18.00 -15.39
CA ILE A 122 1.77 -19.10 -15.55
C ILE A 122 1.12 -20.45 -15.91
N ASN A 123 -0.16 -20.64 -15.61
CA ASN A 123 -0.93 -21.84 -15.91
C ASN A 123 -1.69 -21.76 -17.25
N GLY A 124 -1.48 -20.70 -18.04
CA GLY A 124 -2.17 -20.48 -19.31
C GLY A 124 -3.63 -20.01 -19.17
N THR A 125 -4.08 -19.67 -17.96
CA THR A 125 -5.43 -19.13 -17.75
C THR A 125 -5.48 -17.67 -18.21
N LEU A 126 -6.47 -17.35 -19.05
CA LEU A 126 -6.67 -15.99 -19.53
C LEU A 126 -7.17 -15.08 -18.40
N ILE A 127 -6.50 -13.95 -18.21
CA ILE A 127 -6.81 -12.94 -17.20
C ILE A 127 -6.75 -11.53 -17.81
N PRO A 128 -7.56 -10.58 -17.35
CA PRO A 128 -7.38 -9.18 -17.70
C PRO A 128 -6.19 -8.58 -16.96
N ALA A 129 -5.47 -7.68 -17.62
CA ALA A 129 -4.41 -6.86 -17.04
C ALA A 129 -4.54 -5.41 -17.52
N SER A 130 -3.89 -4.48 -16.82
CA SER A 130 -3.77 -3.08 -17.23
C SER A 130 -2.33 -2.71 -17.54
N ALA A 131 -2.16 -1.70 -18.38
CA ALA A 131 -0.87 -1.10 -18.68
C ALA A 131 -1.02 0.38 -19.05
N TYR A 132 0.10 1.10 -18.98
CA TYR A 132 0.24 2.50 -19.35
C TYR A 132 1.27 2.63 -20.49
N ILE A 133 1.09 3.62 -21.35
CA ILE A 133 2.04 4.00 -22.41
C ILE A 133 2.32 5.50 -22.27
N LEU A 134 3.59 5.87 -22.39
CA LEU A 134 4.12 7.24 -22.33
C LEU A 134 4.73 7.65 -23.67
#